data_AF-A0A2U1K174-F1
#
_entry.id   AF-A0A2U1K174-F1
#
_cell.length_a   1.000
_cell.length_b   1.000
_cell.length_c   1.000
_cell.angle_alpha   90.00
_cell.angle_beta   90.00
_cell.angle_gamma   90.00
#
_symmetry.space_group_name_H-M   'P 1'
#
loop_
_entity.id
_entity.type
_entity.pdbx_description
1 polymer ?
#
loop_
_entity_poly.entity_id
_entity_poly.type
_entity_poly.pdbx_seq_one_letter_code
_entity_poly.pdbx_strand_id
1 'polypeptide(L)'
;MEDDSFWSIISLLNFNAECEEEIIEPAVDQLAKKSVRDIKQFEEALAYKLYLLDTKEHAKNIGKYSYDEKQNYFSADLFLYFRCSVLAKGKEFFESTLVNPKNMPKDGPFEPLLSIASDAYKRRTGKEFEYITGCDYESFSNVEGWK
;
A
#
# COMPACT_ATOMS: atom_id res chain seq x y z
N MET A 1 -1.80 -3.15 14.64
CA MET A 1 -0.42 -3.20 15.14
C MET A 1 -0.03 -1.79 15.53
N GLU A 2 0.95 -1.62 16.42
CA GLU A 2 1.47 -0.27 16.69
C GLU A 2 2.06 0.33 15.41
N ASP A 3 1.89 1.64 15.21
CA ASP A 3 2.27 2.31 13.96
C ASP A 3 3.76 2.14 13.65
N ASP A 4 4.63 2.29 14.63
CA ASP A 4 6.08 2.09 14.46
C ASP A 4 6.43 0.64 14.09
N SER A 5 5.63 -0.34 14.54
CA SER A 5 5.82 -1.73 14.12
C SER A 5 5.49 -1.93 12.64
N PHE A 6 4.46 -1.27 12.11
CA PHE A 6 4.13 -1.31 10.68
C PHE A 6 5.30 -0.76 9.87
N TRP A 7 5.77 0.45 10.21
CA TRP A 7 6.85 1.10 9.49
C TRP A 7 8.18 0.36 9.60
N SER A 8 8.45 -0.33 10.71
CA SER A 8 9.65 -1.18 10.85
C SER A 8 9.67 -2.36 9.87
N ILE A 9 8.50 -2.84 9.44
CA ILE A 9 8.40 -3.88 8.40
C ILE A 9 8.60 -3.24 7.02
N ILE A 10 7.95 -2.11 6.76
CA ILE A 10 8.10 -1.37 5.49
C ILE A 10 9.54 -0.90 5.27
N SER A 11 10.29 -0.54 6.31
CA SER A 11 11.68 -0.12 6.17
C SER A 11 12.64 -1.23 5.71
N LEU A 12 12.18 -2.48 5.64
CA LEU A 12 12.98 -3.62 5.19
C LEU A 12 12.95 -3.81 3.66
N LEU A 13 12.12 -3.05 2.94
CA LEU A 13 12.05 -3.13 1.48
C LEU A 13 13.43 -2.87 0.85
N ASN A 14 13.90 -3.82 0.03
CA ASN A 14 15.22 -3.76 -0.58
C ASN A 14 15.15 -3.28 -2.04
N PHE A 15 15.11 -1.96 -2.23
CA PHE A 15 15.07 -1.35 -3.57
C PHE A 15 16.34 -1.55 -4.41
N ASN A 16 17.37 -2.24 -3.91
CA ASN A 16 18.54 -2.63 -4.69
C ASN A 16 18.38 -4.01 -5.35
N ALA A 17 17.25 -4.69 -5.15
CA ALA A 17 16.97 -6.00 -5.74
C ALA A 17 16.73 -5.93 -7.26
N GLU A 18 16.84 -7.08 -7.95
CA GLU A 18 16.76 -7.14 -9.41
C GLU A 18 15.32 -7.18 -9.94
N CYS A 19 14.38 -7.71 -9.15
CA CYS A 19 12.95 -7.69 -9.46
C CYS A 19 12.10 -7.25 -8.26
N GLU A 20 10.83 -6.87 -8.53
CA GLU A 20 9.98 -6.26 -7.51
C GLU A 20 9.56 -7.24 -6.41
N GLU A 21 9.46 -8.54 -6.71
CA GLU A 21 9.17 -9.58 -5.71
C GLU A 21 10.31 -9.71 -4.69
N GLU A 22 11.56 -9.53 -5.12
CA GLU A 22 12.72 -9.54 -4.24
C GLU A 22 12.81 -8.28 -3.37
N ILE A 23 12.19 -7.16 -3.78
CA ILE A 23 12.13 -5.93 -2.98
C ILE A 23 11.37 -6.17 -1.68
N ILE A 24 10.26 -6.92 -1.73
CA ILE A 24 9.39 -7.15 -0.55
C ILE A 24 9.86 -8.30 0.34
N GLU A 25 10.70 -9.19 -0.19
CA GLU A 25 11.07 -10.45 0.47
C GLU A 25 11.59 -10.28 1.91
N PRO A 26 12.45 -9.30 2.24
CA PRO A 26 12.89 -9.10 3.62
C PRO A 26 11.74 -8.70 4.58
N ALA A 27 10.75 -7.95 4.10
CA ALA A 27 9.57 -7.58 4.85
C ALA A 27 8.66 -8.80 5.09
N VAL A 28 8.45 -9.63 4.05
CA VAL A 28 7.72 -10.90 4.13
C VAL A 28 8.37 -11.83 5.16
N ASP A 29 9.69 -12.02 5.06
CA ASP A 29 10.46 -12.88 5.96
C ASP A 29 10.36 -12.44 7.42
N GLN A 30 10.43 -11.13 7.66
CA GLN A 30 10.33 -10.60 9.02
C GLN A 30 8.90 -10.70 9.56
N LEU A 31 7.90 -10.45 8.73
CA LEU A 31 6.50 -10.52 9.12
C LEU A 31 6.06 -11.97 9.39
N ALA A 32 6.54 -12.95 8.62
CA ALA A 32 6.23 -14.38 8.80
C ALA A 32 6.68 -14.93 10.17
N LYS A 33 7.73 -14.35 10.75
CA LYS A 33 8.23 -14.70 12.10
C LYS A 33 7.29 -14.20 13.21
N LYS A 34 6.46 -13.18 12.95
CA LYS A 34 5.47 -12.65 13.91
C LYS A 34 4.20 -13.49 13.97
N SER A 35 3.35 -13.25 14.97
CA SER A 35 2.13 -14.06 15.16
C SER A 35 1.13 -13.88 14.00
N VAL A 36 0.21 -14.83 13.81
CA VAL A 36 -0.91 -14.67 12.85
C VAL A 36 -1.72 -13.41 13.14
N ARG A 37 -1.88 -13.09 14.43
CA ARG A 37 -2.56 -11.86 14.87
C ARG A 37 -1.80 -10.60 14.40
N ASP A 38 -0.47 -10.62 14.38
CA ASP A 38 0.32 -9.49 13.91
C ASP A 38 0.30 -9.36 12.38
N ILE A 39 0.29 -10.48 11.64
CA ILE A 39 0.14 -10.49 10.18
C ILE A 39 -1.20 -9.85 9.79
N LYS A 40 -2.31 -10.26 10.41
CA LYS A 40 -3.63 -9.64 10.20
C LYS A 40 -3.63 -8.16 10.54
N GLN A 41 -2.97 -7.80 11.64
CA GLN A 41 -2.86 -6.40 12.04
C GLN A 41 -1.97 -5.55 11.14
N PHE A 42 -1.02 -6.16 10.41
CA PHE A 42 -0.27 -5.51 9.35
C PHE A 42 -1.16 -5.25 8.16
N GLU A 43 -1.98 -6.23 7.77
CA GLU A 43 -2.96 -6.07 6.69
C GLU A 43 -3.97 -4.95 6.99
N GLU A 44 -4.51 -4.90 8.21
CA GLU A 44 -5.37 -3.79 8.65
C GLU A 44 -4.69 -2.41 8.55
N ALA A 45 -3.41 -2.35 8.95
CA ALA A 45 -2.65 -1.09 8.93
C ALA A 45 -2.32 -0.65 7.49
N LEU A 46 -1.98 -1.61 6.61
CA LEU A 46 -1.75 -1.38 5.20
C LEU A 46 -3.03 -0.86 4.54
N ALA A 47 -4.13 -1.60 4.70
CA ALA A 47 -5.41 -1.26 4.09
C ALA A 47 -5.89 0.12 4.52
N TYR A 48 -5.82 0.44 5.81
CA TYR A 48 -6.24 1.74 6.32
C TYR A 48 -5.39 2.90 5.78
N LYS A 49 -4.07 2.72 5.67
CA LYS A 49 -3.19 3.77 5.11
C LYS A 49 -3.43 3.99 3.62
N LEU A 50 -3.69 2.92 2.85
CA LEU A 50 -4.07 3.03 1.44
C LEU A 50 -5.43 3.70 1.28
N TYR A 51 -6.40 3.36 2.13
CA TYR A 51 -7.72 4.00 2.19
C TYR A 51 -7.63 5.51 2.46
N LEU A 52 -6.73 5.95 3.35
CA LEU A 52 -6.52 7.37 3.65
C LEU A 52 -6.02 8.17 2.43
N LEU A 53 -5.26 7.54 1.53
CA LEU A 53 -4.79 8.15 0.28
C LEU A 53 -5.80 8.03 -0.87
N ASP A 54 -6.87 7.24 -0.70
CA ASP A 54 -7.93 7.05 -1.70
C ASP A 54 -8.82 8.29 -1.77
N THR A 55 -8.38 9.32 -2.48
CA THR A 55 -9.16 10.56 -2.62
C THR A 55 -9.03 11.10 -4.03
N LYS A 56 -10.04 11.87 -4.44
CA LYS A 56 -10.06 12.56 -5.74
C LYS A 56 -8.84 13.48 -5.91
N GLU A 57 -8.42 14.17 -4.86
CA GLU A 57 -7.27 15.09 -4.92
C GLU A 57 -5.93 14.36 -5.07
N HIS A 58 -5.74 13.22 -4.41
CA HIS A 58 -4.55 12.39 -4.63
C HIS A 58 -4.56 11.76 -6.04
N ALA A 59 -5.73 11.31 -6.50
CA ALA A 59 -5.91 10.74 -7.84
C ALA A 59 -5.58 11.74 -8.96
N LYS A 60 -5.85 13.04 -8.79
CA LYS A 60 -5.47 14.12 -9.72
C LYS A 60 -3.97 14.38 -9.80
N ASN A 61 -3.16 13.71 -8.98
CA ASN A 61 -1.74 14.01 -8.82
C ASN A 61 -0.82 12.81 -9.13
N ILE A 62 -1.23 11.85 -9.95
CA ILE A 62 -0.36 10.70 -10.34
C ILE A 62 0.27 10.84 -11.74
N GLY A 63 0.53 12.09 -12.15
CA GLY A 63 1.22 12.39 -13.41
C GLY A 63 0.36 12.14 -14.64
N LYS A 64 0.89 11.42 -15.63
CA LYS A 64 0.19 11.17 -16.91
C LYS A 64 -1.09 10.34 -16.78
N TYR A 65 -1.27 9.67 -15.64
CA TYR A 65 -2.43 8.83 -15.33
C TYR A 65 -3.43 9.53 -14.40
N SER A 66 -3.25 10.83 -14.15
CA SER A 66 -4.06 11.58 -13.20
C SER A 66 -5.54 11.51 -13.54
N TYR A 67 -6.35 11.40 -12.50
CA TYR A 67 -7.80 11.53 -12.61
C TYR A 67 -8.16 12.88 -13.21
N ASP A 68 -8.99 12.85 -14.25
CA ASP A 68 -9.55 14.02 -14.91
C ASP A 68 -11.00 13.70 -15.26
N GLU A 69 -11.93 14.51 -14.76
CA GLU A 69 -13.37 14.37 -15.00
C GLU A 69 -13.74 14.41 -16.49
N LYS A 70 -12.85 14.99 -17.32
CA LYS A 70 -13.03 15.09 -18.77
C LYS A 70 -12.43 13.92 -19.54
N GLN A 71 -11.64 13.07 -18.89
CA GLN A 71 -11.07 11.90 -19.53
C GLN A 71 -12.03 10.72 -19.46
N ASN A 72 -12.04 9.93 -20.54
CA ASN A 72 -12.92 8.76 -20.65
C ASN A 72 -12.46 7.59 -19.78
N TYR A 73 -11.22 7.61 -19.28
CA TYR A 73 -10.64 6.48 -18.58
C TYR A 73 -9.71 6.91 -17.44
N PHE A 74 -9.88 6.26 -16.30
CA PHE A 74 -8.99 6.31 -15.16
C PHE A 74 -8.79 4.89 -14.64
N SER A 75 -7.54 4.47 -14.47
CA SER A 75 -7.23 3.12 -13.98
C SER A 75 -7.25 3.09 -12.45
N ALA A 76 -8.24 2.39 -11.90
CA ALA A 76 -8.40 2.16 -10.47
C ALA A 76 -7.17 1.43 -9.88
N ASP A 77 -6.73 0.36 -10.54
CA ASP A 77 -5.59 -0.47 -10.10
C ASP A 77 -4.30 0.35 -10.09
N LEU A 78 -4.03 1.11 -11.15
CA LEU A 78 -2.81 1.90 -11.23
C LEU A 78 -2.76 2.96 -10.13
N PHE A 79 -3.89 3.59 -9.80
CA PHE A 79 -3.95 4.52 -8.67
C PHE A 79 -3.68 3.83 -7.32
N LEU A 80 -4.21 2.63 -7.11
CA LEU A 80 -3.87 1.80 -5.95
C LEU A 80 -2.35 1.56 -5.88
N TYR A 81 -1.72 1.21 -7.00
CA TYR A 81 -0.29 0.93 -7.02
C TYR A 81 0.58 2.18 -6.79
N PHE A 82 0.11 3.36 -7.19
CA PHE A 82 0.72 4.64 -6.81
C PHE A 82 0.59 4.91 -5.30
N ARG A 83 -0.53 4.57 -4.68
CA ARG A 83 -0.69 4.65 -3.22
C ARG A 83 0.26 3.68 -2.51
N CYS A 84 0.44 2.47 -3.03
CA CYS A 84 1.45 1.53 -2.51
C CYS A 84 2.86 2.11 -2.59
N SER A 85 3.23 2.76 -3.70
CA SER A 85 4.52 3.45 -3.85
C SER A 85 4.76 4.54 -2.79
N VAL A 86 3.70 5.27 -2.39
CA VAL A 86 3.78 6.25 -1.29
C VAL A 86 4.18 5.57 0.02
N LEU A 87 3.52 4.46 0.37
CA LEU A 87 3.80 3.74 1.61
C LEU A 87 5.20 3.11 1.58
N ALA A 88 5.61 2.58 0.42
CA ALA A 88 6.91 1.95 0.22
C ALA A 88 8.09 2.94 0.42
N LYS A 89 7.87 4.24 0.20
CA LYS A 89 8.83 5.32 0.49
C LYS A 89 8.96 5.66 1.97
N GLY A 90 8.12 5.08 2.83
CA GLY A 90 8.21 5.18 4.29
C GLY A 90 7.33 6.27 4.92
N LYS A 91 7.40 6.33 6.25
CA LYS A 91 6.50 7.09 7.12
C LYS A 91 6.43 8.58 6.77
N GLU A 92 7.58 9.25 6.68
CA GLU A 92 7.65 10.69 6.43
C GLU A 92 7.07 11.06 5.06
N PHE A 93 7.32 10.22 4.04
CA PHE A 93 6.77 10.43 2.71
C PHE A 93 5.25 10.21 2.68
N PHE A 94 4.76 9.18 3.37
CA PHE A 94 3.33 8.97 3.56
C PHE A 94 2.64 10.14 4.24
N GLU A 95 3.14 10.58 5.40
CA GLU A 95 2.54 11.67 6.19
C GLU A 95 2.53 12.98 5.41
N SER A 96 3.63 13.31 4.71
CA SER A 96 3.69 14.51 3.88
C SER A 96 2.77 14.43 2.66
N THR A 97 2.60 13.25 2.07
CA THR A 97 1.69 13.04 0.94
C THR A 97 0.24 13.13 1.37
N LEU A 98 -0.11 12.53 2.51
CA LEU A 98 -1.45 12.56 3.07
C LEU A 98 -1.97 13.99 3.26
N VAL A 99 -1.10 14.91 3.67
CA VAL A 99 -1.44 16.33 3.85
C VAL A 99 -1.38 17.12 2.54
N ASN A 100 -0.49 16.73 1.62
CA ASN A 100 -0.28 17.42 0.35
C ASN A 100 -0.34 16.45 -0.84
N PRO A 101 -1.50 16.32 -1.51
CA PRO A 101 -1.69 15.43 -2.65
C PRO A 101 -0.70 15.65 -3.80
N LYS A 102 -0.10 16.83 -3.92
CA LYS A 102 0.91 17.12 -4.97
C LYS A 102 2.15 16.25 -4.84
N ASN A 103 2.44 15.74 -3.65
CA ASN A 103 3.57 14.84 -3.38
C ASN A 103 3.36 13.42 -3.93
N MET A 104 2.14 13.07 -4.39
CA MET A 104 1.90 11.78 -5.05
C MET A 104 2.95 11.51 -6.15
N PRO A 105 3.55 10.30 -6.19
CA PRO A 105 4.50 9.93 -7.21
C PRO A 105 3.89 10.06 -8.62
N LYS A 106 4.70 10.48 -9.59
CA LYS A 106 4.27 10.63 -11.00
C LYS A 106 4.65 9.42 -11.85
N ASP A 107 5.47 8.54 -11.30
CA ASP A 107 6.01 7.30 -11.84
C ASP A 107 6.27 6.29 -10.71
N GLY A 108 6.67 5.07 -11.09
CA GLY A 108 6.98 3.98 -10.16
C GLY A 108 5.78 3.51 -9.32
N PRO A 109 4.68 3.03 -9.94
CA PRO A 109 3.69 2.25 -9.21
C PRO A 109 4.35 1.01 -8.58
N PHE A 110 3.85 0.53 -7.44
CA PHE A 110 4.47 -0.58 -6.71
C PHE A 110 3.42 -1.54 -6.15
N GLU A 111 2.87 -2.38 -7.02
CA GLU A 111 1.87 -3.41 -6.68
C GLU A 111 2.33 -4.41 -5.60
N PRO A 112 3.59 -4.91 -5.58
CA PRO A 112 3.98 -6.01 -4.68
C PRO A 112 3.81 -5.74 -3.20
N LEU A 113 3.67 -4.49 -2.78
CA LEU A 113 3.34 -4.15 -1.39
C LEU A 113 2.09 -4.89 -0.87
N LEU A 114 1.12 -5.12 -1.75
CA LEU A 114 -0.16 -5.78 -1.42
C LEU A 114 0.00 -7.26 -1.05
N SER A 115 1.09 -7.93 -1.47
CA SER A 115 1.26 -9.36 -1.20
C SER A 115 1.97 -9.67 0.11
N ILE A 116 2.50 -8.66 0.82
CA ILE A 116 3.36 -8.86 2.00
C ILE A 116 2.65 -9.71 3.08
N ALA A 117 1.39 -9.40 3.40
CA ALA A 117 0.67 -10.13 4.44
C ALA A 117 0.29 -11.55 4.00
N SER A 118 -0.17 -11.72 2.76
CA SER A 118 -0.54 -13.03 2.23
C SER A 118 0.66 -13.97 2.14
N ASP A 119 1.79 -13.46 1.66
CA ASP A 119 3.02 -14.24 1.53
C ASP A 119 3.59 -14.59 2.90
N ALA A 120 3.58 -13.65 3.85
CA ALA A 120 4.02 -13.90 5.21
C ALA A 120 3.13 -14.94 5.93
N TYR A 121 1.82 -14.87 5.73
CA TYR A 121 0.87 -15.82 6.29
C TYR A 121 1.06 -17.23 5.71
N LYS A 122 1.19 -17.32 4.39
CA LYS A 122 1.43 -18.59 3.68
C LYS A 122 2.75 -19.21 4.10
N ARG A 123 3.82 -18.42 4.20
CA ARG A 123 5.14 -18.89 4.69
C ARG A 123 5.07 -19.40 6.12
N ARG A 124 4.33 -18.70 6.99
CA ARG A 124 4.18 -19.09 8.41
C ARG A 124 3.34 -20.36 8.60
N THR A 125 2.24 -20.48 7.87
CA THR A 125 1.17 -21.44 8.18
C THR A 125 1.01 -22.56 7.15
N GLY A 126 1.58 -22.39 5.96
CA GLY A 126 1.36 -23.26 4.80
C GLY A 126 -0.04 -23.14 4.19
N LYS A 127 -0.83 -22.12 4.54
CA LYS A 127 -2.22 -21.93 4.10
C LYS A 127 -2.40 -20.60 3.37
N GLU A 128 -3.41 -20.52 2.51
CA GLU A 128 -3.80 -19.26 1.87
C GLU A 128 -4.37 -18.26 2.90
N PHE A 129 -4.14 -16.98 2.65
CA PHE A 129 -4.52 -15.91 3.56
C PHE A 129 -5.93 -15.40 3.25
N GLU A 130 -6.92 -16.02 3.87
CA GLU A 130 -8.32 -15.57 3.79
C GLU A 130 -8.59 -14.60 4.96
N TYR A 131 -8.36 -13.31 4.73
CA TYR A 131 -8.63 -12.25 5.70
C TYR A 131 -9.25 -11.04 5.02
N ILE A 132 -10.28 -10.48 5.63
CA ILE A 132 -10.97 -9.27 5.17
C ILE A 132 -10.74 -8.19 6.22
N THR A 133 -10.23 -7.05 5.79
CA THR A 133 -9.94 -5.88 6.64
C THR A 133 -11.18 -5.09 7.00
N GLY A 134 -11.07 -4.21 8.00
CA GLY A 134 -12.16 -3.32 8.39
C GLY A 134 -12.53 -2.26 7.36
N CYS A 135 -11.60 -1.91 6.47
CA CYS A 135 -11.82 -1.03 5.31
C CYS A 135 -11.25 -1.66 4.05
N ASP A 136 -11.84 -1.31 2.91
CA ASP A 136 -11.37 -1.72 1.59
C ASP A 136 -10.31 -0.73 1.09
N TYR A 137 -9.15 -1.23 0.66
CA TYR A 137 -8.09 -0.41 0.11
C TYR A 137 -8.29 -0.11 -1.38
N GLU A 138 -9.20 -0.82 -2.05
CA GLU A 138 -9.49 -0.64 -3.47
C GLU A 138 -9.88 0.81 -3.76
N SER A 139 -9.49 1.30 -4.94
CA SER A 139 -9.76 2.68 -5.34
C SER A 139 -11.28 2.95 -5.36
N PHE A 140 -11.68 4.16 -4.94
CA PHE A 140 -13.07 4.60 -4.74
C PHE A 140 -13.78 4.06 -3.48
N SER A 141 -13.11 3.28 -2.64
CA SER A 141 -13.67 2.76 -1.39
C SER A 141 -13.84 3.84 -0.32
N ASN A 142 -12.99 4.87 -0.33
CA ASN A 142 -13.16 6.04 0.52
C ASN A 142 -14.16 7.02 -0.09
N VAL A 143 -15.45 6.67 0.05
CA VAL A 143 -16.56 7.43 -0.53
C VAL A 143 -16.50 8.92 -0.17
N GLU A 144 -16.12 9.28 1.05
CA GLU A 144 -15.96 10.69 1.45
C GLU A 144 -14.78 11.37 0.75
N GLY A 145 -13.66 10.67 0.56
CA GLY A 145 -12.48 11.16 -0.16
C GLY A 145 -12.73 11.45 -1.65
N TRP A 146 -13.83 10.94 -2.20
CA TRP A 146 -14.21 11.10 -3.61
C TRP A 146 -15.41 12.03 -3.85
N LYS A 147 -16.01 12.59 -2.79
CA LYS A 147 -16.98 13.68 -2.90
C LYS A 147 -16.26 14.97 -3.29
#